data_AF-A0A955D236-F1
#
_entry.id   AF-A0A955D236-F1
#
_cell.length_a   1.000
_cell.length_b   1.000
_cell.length_c   1.000
_cell.angle_alpha   90.00
_cell.angle_beta   90.00
_cell.angle_gamma   90.00
#
_symmetry.space_group_name_H-M   'P 1'
#
loop_
_entity.id
_entity.type
_entity.pdbx_description
1 polymer ?
#
loop_
_entity_poly.entity_id
_entity_poly.type
_entity_poly.pdbx_seq_one_letter_code
_entity_poly.pdbx_strand_id
1 'polypeptide(L)'
;MEKPLKSPRIMLIYAIFLVACGVAAFAMSGFDARARTALIAGGGAAAVMAGCAFMAAQLQRSRAVGMTGIHLGLIAPMVFAGLFLWRGLEAYVSYKAGVPPLEALVAAHNAIPGADPISVRPLYLPIVLALMATVSAMVFGMLLMTRPPKEERA
;
A
#
# COMPACT_ATOMS: atom_id res chain seq x y z
N MET A 1 -4.10 -4.86 35.49
CA MET A 1 -3.33 -4.40 34.31
C MET A 1 -4.03 -4.96 33.07
N GLU A 2 -4.76 -4.13 32.34
CA GLU A 2 -5.38 -4.57 31.08
C GLU A 2 -4.29 -4.88 30.05
N LYS A 3 -4.40 -5.99 29.32
CA LYS A 3 -3.43 -6.32 28.27
C LYS A 3 -3.57 -5.26 27.16
N PRO A 4 -2.46 -4.63 26.70
CA PRO A 4 -2.53 -3.63 25.64
C PRO A 4 -3.15 -4.24 24.37
N LEU A 5 -4.02 -3.46 23.72
CA LEU A 5 -4.69 -3.86 22.49
C LEU A 5 -3.63 -4.16 21.42
N LYS A 6 -3.68 -5.36 20.85
CA LYS A 6 -2.73 -5.79 19.79
C LYS A 6 -2.97 -5.07 18.47
N SER A 7 -4.18 -4.56 18.24
CA SER A 7 -4.63 -3.99 16.96
C SER A 7 -3.85 -2.73 16.52
N PRO A 8 -3.70 -1.66 17.34
CA PRO A 8 -2.92 -0.49 16.96
C PRO A 8 -1.47 -0.81 16.58
N ARG A 9 -0.87 -1.80 17.25
CA ARG A 9 0.50 -2.25 16.97
C ARG A 9 0.61 -2.86 15.58
N ILE A 10 -0.33 -3.72 15.20
CA ILE A 10 -0.37 -4.34 13.86
C ILE A 10 -0.49 -3.27 12.78
N MET A 11 -1.39 -2.29 12.98
CA MET A 11 -1.61 -1.20 12.04
C MET A 11 -0.35 -0.33 11.85
N LEU A 12 0.39 -0.08 12.92
CA LEU A 12 1.61 0.73 12.88
C LEU A 12 2.78 -0.01 12.22
N ILE A 13 2.92 -1.32 12.48
CA ILE A 13 3.87 -2.18 11.75
C ILE A 13 3.55 -2.18 10.25
N TYR A 14 2.26 -2.28 9.90
CA TYR A 14 1.83 -2.23 8.51
C TYR A 14 2.10 -0.87 7.85
N ALA A 15 1.91 0.24 8.56
CA ALA A 15 2.29 1.57 8.07
C ALA A 15 3.79 1.64 7.74
N ILE A 16 4.66 1.13 8.63
CA ILE A 16 6.11 1.07 8.38
C ILE A 16 6.42 0.24 7.13
N PHE A 17 5.76 -0.90 6.99
CA PHE A 17 5.89 -1.75 5.80
C PHE A 17 5.49 -1.01 4.51
N LEU A 18 4.39 -0.26 4.51
CA LEU A 18 3.96 0.55 3.36
C LEU A 18 5.00 1.62 2.97
N VAL A 19 5.59 2.30 3.94
CA VAL A 19 6.70 3.24 3.69
C VAL A 19 7.88 2.51 3.07
N ALA A 20 8.30 1.39 3.65
CA ALA A 20 9.43 0.60 3.17
C ALA A 20 9.22 0.15 1.71
N CYS A 21 8.01 -0.32 1.36
CA CYS A 21 7.66 -0.66 -0.02
C CYS A 21 7.69 0.54 -0.96
N GLY A 22 7.18 1.71 -0.54
CA GLY A 22 7.24 2.94 -1.34
C GLY A 22 8.68 3.39 -1.61
N VAL A 23 9.55 3.32 -0.59
CA VAL A 23 10.98 3.61 -0.71
C VAL A 23 11.67 2.60 -1.62
N ALA A 24 11.40 1.30 -1.47
CA ALA A 24 11.96 0.25 -2.32
C ALA A 24 11.54 0.44 -3.79
N ALA A 25 10.26 0.73 -4.05
CA ALA A 25 9.76 1.00 -5.40
C ALA A 25 10.46 2.22 -6.04
N PHE A 26 10.68 3.28 -5.25
CA PHE A 26 11.43 4.45 -5.71
C PHE A 26 12.91 4.14 -5.97
N ALA A 27 13.57 3.38 -5.10
CA ALA A 27 14.96 2.97 -5.31
C ALA A 27 15.12 2.10 -6.57
N MET A 28 14.20 1.15 -6.80
CA MET A 28 14.20 0.30 -8.01
C MET A 28 13.98 1.08 -9.30
N SER A 29 13.39 2.28 -9.23
CA SER A 29 13.25 3.16 -10.40
C SER A 29 14.52 3.94 -10.75
N GLY A 30 15.63 3.73 -10.01
CA GLY A 30 16.85 4.51 -10.17
C GLY A 30 16.70 5.95 -9.65
N PHE A 31 15.79 6.17 -8.69
CA PHE A 31 15.51 7.49 -8.11
C PHE A 31 15.00 8.54 -9.13
N ASP A 32 14.35 8.10 -10.21
CA ASP A 32 13.76 8.98 -11.22
C ASP A 32 12.74 9.93 -10.58
N ALA A 33 12.80 11.22 -10.91
CA ALA A 33 11.86 12.23 -10.40
C ALA A 33 10.39 11.87 -10.67
N ARG A 34 10.09 11.16 -11.76
CA ARG A 34 8.72 10.68 -12.09
C ARG A 34 8.24 9.60 -11.13
N ALA A 35 9.15 8.84 -10.53
CA ALA A 35 8.83 7.79 -9.57
C ALA A 35 8.59 8.30 -8.14
N ARG A 36 8.72 9.61 -7.88
CA ARG A 36 8.34 10.22 -6.58
C ARG A 36 6.88 9.96 -6.21
N THR A 37 6.03 9.72 -7.21
CA THR A 37 4.64 9.30 -7.01
C THR A 37 4.52 8.02 -6.18
N ALA A 38 5.48 7.07 -6.28
CA ALA A 38 5.49 5.85 -5.48
C ALA A 38 5.78 6.14 -3.99
N LEU A 39 6.69 7.08 -3.70
CA LEU A 39 6.94 7.56 -2.34
C LEU A 39 5.72 8.27 -1.75
N ILE A 40 5.08 9.15 -2.54
CA ILE A 40 3.89 9.88 -2.11
C ILE A 40 2.73 8.91 -1.85
N ALA A 41 2.52 7.93 -2.74
CA ALA A 41 1.48 6.93 -2.57
C ALA A 41 1.74 6.03 -1.35
N GLY A 42 2.95 5.48 -1.21
CA GLY A 42 3.33 4.64 -0.08
C GLY A 42 3.31 5.39 1.26
N GLY A 43 3.86 6.60 1.27
CA GLY A 43 3.87 7.48 2.45
C GLY A 43 2.47 7.97 2.83
N GLY A 44 1.65 8.35 1.86
CA GLY A 44 0.25 8.73 2.09
C GLY A 44 -0.58 7.58 2.66
N ALA A 45 -0.44 6.37 2.10
CA ALA A 45 -1.09 5.18 2.62
C ALA A 45 -0.64 4.84 4.04
N ALA A 46 0.66 4.95 4.32
CA ALA A 46 1.21 4.77 5.67
C ALA A 46 0.68 5.82 6.66
N ALA A 47 0.59 7.09 6.25
CA ALA A 47 0.05 8.16 7.09
C ALA A 47 -1.42 7.92 7.46
N VAL A 48 -2.23 7.47 6.50
CA VAL A 48 -3.62 7.06 6.76
C VAL A 48 -3.69 5.91 7.76
N MET A 49 -2.86 4.87 7.58
CA MET A 49 -2.82 3.73 8.52
C MET A 49 -2.37 4.14 9.92
N ALA A 50 -1.35 4.99 10.02
CA ALA A 50 -0.88 5.54 11.29
C ALA A 50 -1.95 6.39 11.99
N GLY A 51 -2.70 7.20 11.23
CA GLY A 51 -3.84 7.95 11.73
C GLY A 51 -4.94 7.04 12.28
N CYS A 52 -5.28 5.97 11.55
CA CYS A 52 -6.24 4.98 12.02
C CYS A 52 -5.75 4.25 13.28
N ALA A 53 -4.46 3.93 13.36
CA ALA A 53 -3.85 3.32 14.55
C ALA A 53 -3.90 4.24 15.76
N PHE A 54 -3.64 5.55 15.56
CA PHE A 54 -3.74 6.56 16.60
C PHE A 54 -5.17 6.72 17.10
N MET A 55 -6.16 6.78 16.21
CA MET A 55 -7.58 6.80 16.60
C MET A 55 -7.98 5.53 17.36
N ALA A 56 -7.55 4.36 16.89
CA ALA A 56 -7.81 3.09 17.57
C ALA A 56 -7.19 3.02 18.97
N ALA A 57 -6.02 3.64 19.18
CA ALA A 57 -5.38 3.74 20.49
C ALA A 57 -6.20 4.60 21.48
N GLN A 58 -7.02 5.54 20.99
CA GLN A 58 -7.89 6.36 21.83
C GLN A 58 -9.19 5.66 22.27
N LEU A 59 -9.34 4.35 22.02
CA LEU A 59 -10.55 3.59 22.40
C LEU A 59 -10.89 3.71 23.89
N GLN A 60 -9.89 3.78 24.78
CA GLN A 60 -10.11 3.96 26.22
C GLN A 60 -10.67 5.34 26.58
N ARG A 61 -10.39 6.38 25.77
CA ARG A 61 -10.86 7.75 26.02
C ARG A 61 -12.22 8.02 25.38
N SER A 62 -12.45 7.44 24.20
CA SER A 62 -13.73 7.53 23.50
C SER A 62 -13.97 6.25 22.69
N ARG A 63 -15.00 5.50 23.09
CA ARG A 63 -15.40 4.26 22.41
C ARG A 63 -15.78 4.52 20.94
N ALA A 64 -16.41 5.66 20.66
CA ALA A 64 -16.81 6.05 19.31
C ALA A 64 -15.60 6.32 18.40
N VAL A 65 -14.60 7.06 18.88
CA VAL A 65 -13.37 7.38 18.11
C VAL A 65 -12.53 6.13 17.88
N GLY A 66 -12.36 5.29 18.91
CA GLY A 66 -11.62 4.05 18.75
C GLY A 66 -12.29 3.07 17.78
N MET A 67 -13.63 2.96 17.83
CA MET A 67 -14.37 2.09 16.94
C MET A 67 -14.31 2.57 15.50
N THR A 68 -14.44 3.88 15.23
CA THR A 68 -14.26 4.43 13.89
C THR A 68 -12.83 4.21 13.38
N GLY A 69 -11.81 4.41 14.21
CA GLY A 69 -10.42 4.11 13.87
C GLY A 69 -10.20 2.65 13.45
N ILE A 70 -10.82 1.69 14.15
CA ILE A 70 -10.75 0.26 13.79
C ILE A 70 -11.44 -0.02 12.46
N HIS A 71 -12.61 0.57 12.19
CA HIS A 71 -13.34 0.34 10.93
C HIS A 71 -12.60 0.94 9.74
N LEU A 72 -12.14 2.19 9.86
CA LEU A 72 -11.31 2.83 8.83
C LEU A 72 -10.01 2.05 8.60
N GLY A 73 -9.40 1.57 9.69
CA GLY A 73 -8.22 0.72 9.67
C GLY A 73 -8.40 -0.64 8.99
N LEU A 74 -9.64 -1.16 8.93
CA LEU A 74 -9.98 -2.37 8.19
C LEU A 74 -10.26 -2.10 6.71
N ILE A 75 -10.90 -0.97 6.41
CA ILE A 75 -11.27 -0.59 5.04
C ILE A 75 -10.02 -0.18 4.25
N ALA A 76 -9.10 0.58 4.86
CA ALA A 76 -7.94 1.12 4.16
C ALA A 76 -7.03 0.05 3.52
N PRO A 77 -6.61 -1.04 4.21
CA PRO A 77 -5.83 -2.11 3.59
C PRO A 77 -6.55 -2.78 2.42
N MET A 78 -7.87 -2.95 2.49
CA MET A 78 -8.65 -3.50 1.38
C MET A 78 -8.65 -2.57 0.16
N VAL A 79 -8.83 -1.28 0.37
CA VAL A 79 -8.77 -0.28 -0.71
C VAL A 79 -7.37 -0.26 -1.33
N PHE A 80 -6.33 -0.27 -0.51
CA PHE A 80 -4.95 -0.33 -1.01
C PHE A 80 -4.66 -1.62 -1.78
N ALA A 81 -5.12 -2.78 -1.29
CA ALA A 81 -4.98 -4.04 -2.00
C ALA A 81 -5.63 -3.98 -3.39
N GLY A 82 -6.85 -3.46 -3.49
CA GLY A 82 -7.55 -3.29 -4.76
C GLY A 82 -6.82 -2.35 -5.71
N LEU A 83 -6.32 -1.21 -5.21
CA LEU A 83 -5.55 -0.25 -6.00
C LEU A 83 -4.22 -0.84 -6.50
N PHE A 84 -3.48 -1.53 -5.64
CA PHE A 84 -2.21 -2.16 -6.02
C PHE A 84 -2.43 -3.30 -7.03
N LEU A 85 -3.46 -4.13 -6.83
CA LEU A 85 -3.81 -5.19 -7.77
C LEU A 85 -4.22 -4.63 -9.13
N TRP A 86 -5.07 -3.61 -9.17
CA TRP A 86 -5.48 -2.95 -10.40
C TRP A 86 -4.28 -2.40 -11.17
N ARG A 87 -3.41 -1.63 -10.50
CA ARG A 87 -2.20 -1.07 -11.12
C ARG A 87 -1.22 -2.15 -11.56
N GLY A 88 -1.11 -3.25 -10.81
CA GLY A 88 -0.29 -4.39 -11.17
C GLY A 88 -0.81 -5.11 -12.42
N LEU A 89 -2.12 -5.27 -12.53
CA LEU A 89 -2.78 -5.87 -13.70
C LEU A 89 -2.62 -5.00 -14.94
N GLU A 90 -2.82 -3.69 -14.86
CA GLU A 90 -2.58 -2.77 -15.98
C GLU A 90 -1.13 -2.89 -16.47
N ALA A 91 -0.16 -2.85 -15.56
CA ALA A 91 1.25 -3.00 -15.91
C ALA A 91 1.57 -4.36 -16.56
N TYR A 92 0.98 -5.44 -16.04
CA TYR A 92 1.15 -6.79 -16.58
C TYR A 92 0.52 -6.95 -17.97
N VAL A 93 -0.67 -6.40 -18.19
CA VAL A 93 -1.35 -6.44 -19.49
C VAL A 93 -0.55 -5.66 -20.53
N SER A 94 -0.06 -4.46 -20.21
CA SER A 94 0.82 -3.70 -21.10
C SER A 94 2.08 -4.48 -21.46
N TYR A 95 2.72 -5.12 -20.46
CA TYR A 95 3.89 -5.97 -20.68
C TYR A 95 3.58 -7.13 -21.64
N LYS A 96 2.49 -7.88 -21.41
CA LYS A 96 2.13 -9.04 -22.25
C LYS A 96 1.73 -8.64 -23.67
N ALA A 97 1.11 -7.48 -23.84
CA ALA A 97 0.69 -6.98 -25.15
C ALA A 97 1.86 -6.52 -26.02
N GLY A 98 3.09 -6.47 -25.49
CA GLY A 98 4.23 -5.85 -26.17
C GLY A 98 4.03 -4.35 -26.41
N VAL A 99 2.97 -3.77 -25.83
CA VAL A 99 2.66 -2.35 -25.94
C VAL A 99 3.58 -1.65 -24.94
N PRO A 100 4.51 -0.79 -25.41
CA PRO A 100 5.35 -0.04 -24.51
C PRO A 100 4.44 0.73 -23.54
N PRO A 101 4.74 0.76 -22.23
CA PRO A 101 3.91 1.47 -21.26
C PRO A 101 3.68 2.91 -21.74
N LEU A 102 2.56 3.53 -21.39
CA LEU A 102 2.20 4.88 -21.87
C LEU A 102 3.34 5.89 -21.66
N GLU A 103 4.12 5.72 -20.59
CA GLU A 103 5.33 6.50 -20.31
C GLU A 103 6.46 6.33 -21.34
N ALA A 104 6.60 5.16 -21.95
CA ALA A 104 7.55 4.87 -23.04
C ALA A 104 7.05 5.40 -24.39
N LEU A 105 5.73 5.42 -24.63
CA LEU A 105 5.14 6.14 -25.77
C LEU A 105 5.30 7.66 -25.63
N VAL A 106 5.08 8.19 -24.42
CA VAL A 106 5.32 9.60 -24.09
C VAL A 106 6.82 9.92 -24.12
N ALA A 107 7.70 9.01 -23.69
CA ALA A 107 9.15 9.20 -23.80
C ALA A 107 9.62 9.15 -25.27
N ALA A 108 9.11 8.22 -26.08
CA ALA A 108 9.40 8.13 -27.51
C ALA A 108 8.85 9.34 -28.29
N HIS A 109 7.72 9.91 -27.87
CA HIS A 109 7.21 11.16 -28.42
C HIS A 109 8.07 12.39 -28.03
N ASN A 110 8.76 12.32 -26.88
CA ASN A 110 9.61 13.41 -26.36
C ASN A 110 11.12 13.25 -26.66
N ALA A 111 11.55 12.13 -27.25
CA ALA A 111 12.93 11.88 -27.68
C ALA A 111 12.96 11.85 -29.22
N ILE A 112 13.35 12.88 -29.96
CA ILE A 112 14.57 13.71 -29.92
C ILE A 112 15.84 12.81 -29.97
N PRO A 113 16.75 13.02 -30.95
CA PRO A 113 17.74 12.01 -31.36
C PRO A 113 18.75 11.67 -30.26
N GLY A 114 19.00 10.37 -30.04
CA GLY A 114 19.96 9.86 -29.05
C GLY A 114 19.36 9.02 -27.91
N ALA A 115 18.11 8.57 -28.03
CA ALA A 115 17.47 7.75 -27.00
C ALA A 115 18.16 6.39 -26.83
N ASP A 116 18.77 6.20 -25.66
CA ASP A 116 19.33 4.94 -25.20
C ASP A 116 18.27 3.81 -25.22
N PRO A 117 18.70 2.55 -25.46
CA PRO A 117 17.81 1.45 -25.71
C PRO A 117 16.84 1.26 -24.55
N ILE A 118 15.59 1.02 -24.93
CA ILE A 118 14.46 0.62 -24.11
C ILE A 118 14.94 -0.39 -23.06
N SER A 119 15.29 0.11 -21.88
CA SER A 119 15.53 -0.69 -20.69
C SER A 119 14.17 -1.24 -20.31
N VAL A 120 13.85 -2.42 -20.84
CA VAL A 120 12.79 -3.36 -20.45
C VAL A 120 12.33 -3.02 -19.04
N ARG A 121 11.24 -2.24 -18.92
CA ARG A 121 10.71 -1.90 -17.60
C ARG A 121 10.19 -3.20 -17.00
N PRO A 122 10.86 -3.77 -15.99
CA PRO A 122 10.87 -5.19 -15.74
C PRO A 122 9.61 -5.65 -15.03
N LEU A 123 9.41 -6.95 -15.16
CA LEU A 123 8.50 -7.79 -14.39
C LEU A 123 8.45 -7.48 -12.88
N TYR A 124 9.42 -6.76 -12.30
CA TYR A 124 9.45 -6.41 -10.87
C TYR A 124 8.24 -5.61 -10.40
N LEU A 125 7.65 -4.74 -11.23
CA LEU A 125 6.57 -3.86 -10.78
C LEU A 125 5.28 -4.64 -10.45
N PRO A 126 4.74 -5.49 -11.36
CA PRO A 126 3.59 -6.32 -11.02
C PRO A 126 3.89 -7.28 -9.87
N ILE A 127 5.13 -7.77 -9.75
CA ILE A 127 5.54 -8.64 -8.63
C ILE A 127 5.45 -7.89 -7.29
N VAL A 128 6.01 -6.68 -7.19
CA VAL A 128 5.97 -5.88 -5.95
C VAL A 128 4.53 -5.50 -5.60
N LEU A 129 3.72 -5.10 -6.59
CA LEU A 129 2.32 -4.75 -6.35
C LEU A 129 1.49 -5.97 -5.90
N ALA A 130 1.72 -7.15 -6.49
CA ALA A 130 1.09 -8.39 -6.05
C ALA A 130 1.48 -8.74 -4.60
N LEU A 131 2.77 -8.62 -4.25
CA LEU A 131 3.24 -8.82 -2.88
C LEU A 131 2.55 -7.87 -1.90
N MET A 132 2.46 -6.58 -2.24
CA MET A 132 1.77 -5.59 -1.41
C MET A 132 0.29 -5.92 -1.24
N ALA A 133 -0.39 -6.38 -2.29
CA ALA A 133 -1.79 -6.81 -2.21
C ALA A 133 -1.96 -8.03 -1.29
N THR A 134 -1.06 -9.03 -1.38
CA THR A 134 -1.09 -10.20 -0.49
C THR A 134 -0.87 -9.83 0.97
N VAL A 135 0.11 -8.98 1.27
CA VAL A 135 0.37 -8.52 2.64
C VAL A 135 -0.81 -7.70 3.17
N SER A 136 -1.42 -6.84 2.34
CA SER A 136 -2.64 -6.10 2.69
C SER A 136 -3.77 -7.04 3.12
N ALA A 137 -4.02 -8.10 2.34
CA ALA A 137 -5.06 -9.08 2.61
C ALA A 137 -4.77 -9.89 3.89
N MET A 138 -3.50 -10.26 4.11
CA MET A 138 -3.07 -10.95 5.33
C MET A 138 -3.28 -10.07 6.57
N VAL A 139 -2.89 -8.79 6.52
CA VAL A 139 -3.09 -7.85 7.62
C VAL A 139 -4.58 -7.64 7.90
N PHE A 140 -5.41 -7.54 6.86
CA PHE A 140 -6.86 -7.50 7.03
C PHE A 140 -7.39 -8.74 7.78
N GLY A 141 -6.96 -9.93 7.37
CA GLY A 141 -7.31 -11.19 8.06
C GLY A 141 -6.85 -11.19 9.53
N MET A 142 -5.63 -10.76 9.80
CA MET A 142 -5.11 -10.62 11.17
C MET A 142 -5.94 -9.65 12.01
N LEU A 143 -6.33 -8.50 11.46
CA LEU A 143 -7.18 -7.53 12.16
C LEU A 143 -8.58 -8.11 12.46
N LEU A 144 -9.16 -8.89 11.54
CA LEU A 144 -10.43 -9.59 11.79
C LEU A 144 -10.32 -10.59 12.95
N MET A 145 -9.20 -11.29 13.06
CA MET A 145 -8.94 -12.24 14.16
C MET A 145 -8.73 -11.55 15.52
N THR A 146 -8.44 -10.24 15.55
CA THR A 146 -8.30 -9.48 16.81
C THR A 146 -9.63 -8.99 17.39
N ARG A 147 -10.76 -9.29 16.76
CA ARG A 147 -12.08 -8.88 17.26
C ARG A 147 -12.40 -9.61 18.57
N PRO A 148 -12.82 -8.90 19.65
CA PRO A 148 -13.21 -9.55 20.89
C PRO A 148 -14.44 -10.46 20.67
N PRO A 149 -14.55 -11.61 21.36
CA PRO A 149 -15.70 -12.51 21.26
C PRO A 149 -17.01 -11.77 21.61
N LYS A 150 -18.15 -12.23 21.06
CA LYS A 150 -19.46 -11.58 21.30
C LYS A 150 -19.84 -11.52 22.78
N GLU A 151 -19.38 -12.50 23.56
CA GLU A 151 -19.65 -12.64 24.99
C GLU A 151 -19.06 -11.49 25.83
N GLU A 152 -17.92 -10.93 25.42
CA GLU A 152 -17.29 -9.77 26.08
C GLU A 152 -17.90 -8.42 25.66
N ARG A 153 -18.91 -8.42 24.78
CA ARG A 153 -19.53 -7.21 24.24
C ARG A 153 -20.90 -6.88 24.85
N ALA A 154 -21.47 -7.80 25.61
CA ALA A 154 -22.73 -7.65 26.34
C ALA A 154 -22.46 -7.03 27.72
#